data_AF-A0A7S2XN44-F1
#
_entry.id   AF-A0A7S2XN44-F1
#
_cell.length_a   1.000
_cell.length_b   1.000
_cell.length_c   1.000
_cell.angle_alpha   90.00
_cell.angle_beta   90.00
_cell.angle_gamma   90.00
#
_symmetry.space_group_name_H-M   'P 1'
#
loop_
_entity.id
_entity.type
_entity.pdbx_description
1 polymer ?
#
loop_
_entity_poly.entity_id
_entity_poly.type
_entity_poly.pdbx_seq_one_letter_code
_entity_poly.pdbx_strand_id
1 'polypeptide(L)'
;MALSELESQKKSVVLAVCESFSILQTQLESFQIDQSNMERDDGSEAMERFAATSKVLWAENERLNNEVKHVERDESLVTEERNELESSISEQTSEMEQVRDTASTQLNVVNEEIEELKKLLAEKEAVASELTVQVAEQEASIHRVRTKFSRQLNKIYKKEATVNENRNEWETEKSAYDQMKEEHEATVKSHSEALLAHEDMMSRLQHEIDSSQSMEKVIQKEIQFDNSSLDDDTNTNDDVNNEEMAKVQAQVVECEAAVDEANQVLVLATGIISGLKEEIRDIDTQIPSLEEAKKSAAVKRDFRAAGKAAKQIKEMMARKETCEEELEFEAADRLKAAQDSLQEVDQALTKQQAIAHEQEKKHGIGCMARLAKKIKRIEQKRIDSNPENTDDSCITVTSVGMWVLSEEISALKMEGEALGDKFGGWEAIMEQVEDFVEEDTEEEGSQDSIEEEIVVEEEEQMEEEMDERIEEEEETENVVVDAADVEETRQEAVEKFKELSFSLQNAEKDLEDAVAEEDFEKAAELDEILQQVQNKIEALGLSSKDLEALDNVANHDEEMIQPVQDDAPIQDAHVEEEVPTNNTEEIEVDAQEDDTMDDGVVVDVEEATVPIDS
;
A
#
# COMPACT_ATOMS: atom_id res chain seq x y z
N MET A 1 39.70 -19.52 -9.18
CA MET A 1 38.60 -19.86 -10.10
C MET A 1 37.25 -19.59 -9.44
N ALA A 2 36.94 -20.18 -8.27
CA ALA A 2 35.68 -19.92 -7.56
C ALA A 2 35.43 -18.44 -7.19
N LEU A 3 36.44 -17.70 -6.70
CA LEU A 3 36.29 -16.27 -6.37
C LEU A 3 35.99 -15.40 -7.60
N SER A 4 36.72 -15.62 -8.70
CA SER A 4 36.49 -14.91 -9.96
C SER A 4 35.12 -15.22 -10.57
N GLU A 5 34.60 -16.44 -10.37
CA GLU A 5 33.25 -16.82 -10.79
C GLU A 5 32.18 -16.14 -9.92
N LEU A 6 32.40 -16.05 -8.61
CA LEU A 6 31.51 -15.31 -7.69
C LEU A 6 31.48 -13.81 -8.00
N GLU A 7 32.62 -13.19 -8.26
CA GLU A 7 32.71 -11.78 -8.69
C GLU A 7 31.99 -11.55 -10.02
N SER A 8 32.14 -12.47 -10.98
CA SER A 8 31.43 -12.42 -12.25
C SER A 8 29.91 -12.55 -12.06
N GLN A 9 29.46 -13.40 -11.14
CA GLN A 9 28.04 -13.53 -10.79
C GLN A 9 27.52 -12.26 -10.12
N LYS A 10 28.23 -11.69 -9.13
CA LYS A 10 27.87 -10.41 -8.50
C LYS A 10 27.70 -9.32 -9.55
N LYS A 11 28.67 -9.17 -10.45
CA LYS A 11 28.60 -8.20 -11.55
C LYS A 11 27.39 -8.43 -12.48
N SER A 12 27.10 -9.70 -12.81
CA SER A 12 25.94 -10.04 -13.63
C SER A 12 24.62 -9.69 -12.95
N VAL A 13 24.50 -9.92 -11.64
CA VAL A 13 23.28 -9.59 -10.88
C VAL A 13 23.09 -8.08 -10.82
N VAL A 14 24.15 -7.32 -10.52
CA VAL A 14 24.10 -5.85 -10.48
C VAL A 14 23.69 -5.27 -11.84
N LEU A 15 24.26 -5.81 -12.93
CA LEU A 15 23.85 -5.44 -14.29
C LEU A 15 22.37 -5.72 -14.56
N ALA A 16 21.85 -6.87 -14.12
CA ALA A 16 20.45 -7.20 -14.27
C ALA A 16 19.53 -6.27 -13.46
N VAL A 17 19.98 -5.84 -12.27
CA VAL A 17 19.26 -4.83 -11.46
C VAL A 17 19.23 -3.48 -12.19
N CYS A 18 20.37 -2.99 -12.69
CA CYS A 18 20.41 -1.76 -13.49
C CYS A 18 19.51 -1.86 -14.74
N GLU A 19 19.58 -2.98 -15.46
CA GLU A 19 18.73 -3.24 -16.63
C GLU A 19 17.25 -3.22 -16.24
N SER A 20 16.89 -3.70 -15.05
CA SER A 20 15.51 -3.65 -14.55
C SER A 20 15.04 -2.21 -14.32
N PHE A 21 15.86 -1.33 -13.74
CA PHE A 21 15.54 0.10 -13.59
C PHE A 21 15.40 0.80 -14.96
N SER A 22 16.26 0.47 -15.92
CA SER A 22 16.21 1.04 -17.27
C SER A 22 14.98 0.55 -18.06
N ILE A 23 14.62 -0.73 -17.94
CA ILE A 23 13.39 -1.28 -18.52
C ILE A 23 12.17 -0.61 -17.90
N LEU A 24 12.14 -0.48 -16.57
CA LEU A 24 11.04 0.16 -15.85
C LEU A 24 10.89 1.63 -16.25
N GLN A 25 12.00 2.36 -16.35
CA GLN A 25 12.01 3.73 -16.88
C GLN A 25 11.40 3.80 -18.28
N THR A 26 11.85 2.95 -19.20
CA THR A 26 11.34 2.92 -20.58
C THR A 26 9.85 2.59 -20.63
N GLN A 27 9.38 1.68 -19.76
CA GLN A 27 7.98 1.33 -19.64
C GLN A 27 7.14 2.49 -19.10
N LEU A 28 7.62 3.17 -18.04
CA LEU A 28 6.96 4.34 -17.47
C LEU A 28 6.90 5.50 -18.48
N GLU A 29 7.98 5.78 -19.21
CA GLU A 29 8.01 6.79 -20.28
C GLU A 29 7.01 6.43 -21.40
N SER A 30 6.95 5.16 -21.82
CA SER A 30 5.99 4.73 -22.83
C SER A 30 4.54 4.89 -22.35
N PHE A 31 4.28 4.57 -21.09
CA PHE A 31 2.97 4.73 -20.49
C PHE A 31 2.59 6.21 -20.34
N GLN A 32 3.53 7.07 -19.97
CA GLN A 32 3.36 8.53 -19.92
C GLN A 32 2.92 9.07 -21.28
N ILE A 33 3.63 8.66 -22.34
CA ILE A 33 3.32 9.06 -23.72
C ILE A 33 1.92 8.57 -24.13
N ASP A 34 1.58 7.32 -23.80
CA ASP A 34 0.26 6.76 -24.12
C ASP A 34 -0.87 7.51 -23.38
N GLN A 35 -0.69 7.87 -22.11
CA GLN A 35 -1.65 8.67 -21.34
C GLN A 35 -1.80 10.09 -21.90
N SER A 36 -0.69 10.78 -22.18
CA SER A 36 -0.74 12.11 -22.79
C SER A 36 -1.38 12.11 -24.19
N ASN A 37 -1.27 11.01 -24.94
CA ASN A 37 -1.95 10.86 -26.22
C ASN A 37 -3.45 10.60 -26.06
N MET A 38 -3.87 9.82 -25.05
CA MET A 38 -5.30 9.63 -24.74
C MET A 38 -5.98 10.95 -24.35
N GLU A 39 -5.32 11.79 -23.55
CA GLU A 39 -5.87 13.10 -23.16
C GLU A 39 -6.12 14.02 -24.36
N ARG A 40 -5.25 13.98 -25.36
CA ARG A 40 -5.41 14.82 -26.56
C ARG A 40 -6.65 14.46 -27.37
N ASP A 41 -6.95 13.17 -27.48
CA ASP A 41 -8.09 12.70 -28.27
C ASP A 41 -9.41 12.85 -27.48
N ASP A 42 -9.44 12.47 -26.20
CA ASP A 42 -10.68 12.51 -25.41
C ASP A 42 -11.00 13.91 -24.84
N GLY A 43 -9.97 14.67 -24.45
CA GLY A 43 -10.11 16.01 -23.91
C GLY A 43 -10.62 17.02 -24.94
N SER A 44 -10.20 16.89 -26.21
CA SER A 44 -10.66 17.79 -27.28
C SER A 44 -12.14 17.58 -27.59
N GLU A 45 -12.61 16.33 -27.64
CA GLU A 45 -14.02 16.04 -27.94
C GLU A 45 -14.94 16.39 -26.76
N ALA A 46 -14.50 16.12 -25.52
CA ALA A 46 -15.24 16.51 -24.31
C ALA A 46 -15.37 18.04 -24.20
N MET A 47 -14.29 18.78 -24.42
CA MET A 47 -14.29 20.25 -24.34
C MET A 47 -15.18 20.89 -25.43
N GLU A 48 -15.19 20.34 -26.66
CA GLU A 48 -16.10 20.78 -27.72
C GLU A 48 -17.57 20.51 -27.37
N ARG A 49 -17.87 19.35 -26.76
CA ARG A 49 -19.23 19.03 -26.28
C ARG A 49 -19.64 19.98 -25.16
N PHE A 50 -18.78 20.25 -24.18
CA PHE A 50 -19.05 21.21 -23.10
C PHE A 50 -19.30 22.63 -23.60
N ALA A 51 -18.52 23.09 -24.59
CA ALA A 51 -18.73 24.40 -25.21
C ALA A 51 -20.06 24.46 -25.97
N ALA A 52 -20.44 23.37 -26.64
CA ALA A 52 -21.72 23.27 -27.34
C ALA A 52 -22.92 23.25 -26.39
N THR A 53 -22.91 22.44 -25.33
CA THR A 53 -24.00 22.44 -24.31
C THR A 53 -24.09 23.76 -23.58
N SER A 54 -22.97 24.38 -23.22
CA SER A 54 -22.97 25.70 -22.56
C SER A 54 -23.60 26.78 -23.46
N LYS A 55 -23.34 26.74 -24.77
CA LYS A 55 -23.96 27.66 -25.73
C LYS A 55 -25.46 27.43 -25.88
N VAL A 56 -25.92 26.17 -25.87
CA VAL A 56 -27.34 25.83 -25.92
C VAL A 56 -28.04 26.31 -24.65
N LEU A 57 -27.49 26.02 -23.46
CA LEU A 57 -28.03 26.47 -22.17
C LEU A 57 -28.12 28.00 -22.08
N TRP A 58 -27.13 28.72 -22.62
CA TRP A 58 -27.17 30.17 -22.63
C TRP A 58 -28.28 30.74 -23.53
N ALA A 59 -28.42 30.21 -24.75
CA ALA A 59 -29.48 30.63 -25.68
C ALA A 59 -30.88 30.32 -25.13
N GLU A 60 -31.01 29.18 -24.45
CA GLU A 60 -32.27 28.75 -23.83
C GLU A 60 -32.67 29.63 -22.64
N ASN A 61 -31.69 30.00 -21.80
CA ASN A 61 -31.91 30.96 -20.72
C ASN A 61 -32.36 32.34 -21.25
N GLU A 62 -31.78 32.81 -22.36
CA GLU A 62 -32.20 34.07 -22.99
C GLU A 62 -33.63 33.97 -23.54
N ARG A 63 -34.01 32.83 -24.13
CA ARG A 63 -35.37 32.57 -24.62
C ARG A 63 -36.38 32.58 -23.48
N LEU A 64 -36.15 31.77 -22.43
CA LEU A 64 -37.03 31.67 -21.27
C LEU A 64 -37.19 33.01 -20.56
N ASN A 65 -36.12 33.80 -20.41
CA ASN A 65 -36.18 35.11 -19.78
C ASN A 65 -37.00 36.13 -20.60
N ASN A 66 -37.00 36.02 -21.93
CA ASN A 66 -37.87 36.85 -22.76
C ASN A 66 -39.33 36.41 -22.66
N GLU A 67 -39.61 35.12 -22.58
CA GLU A 67 -40.97 34.59 -22.39
C GLU A 67 -41.58 34.99 -21.05
N VAL A 68 -40.81 34.98 -19.95
CA VAL A 68 -41.24 35.54 -18.65
C VAL A 68 -41.73 36.97 -18.82
N LYS A 69 -40.94 37.83 -19.47
CA LYS A 69 -41.32 39.24 -19.68
C LYS A 69 -42.58 39.39 -20.52
N HIS A 70 -42.90 38.43 -21.38
CA HIS A 70 -44.16 38.42 -22.13
C HIS A 70 -45.33 38.00 -21.24
N VAL A 71 -45.19 36.91 -20.49
CA VAL A 71 -46.19 36.44 -19.54
C VAL A 71 -46.51 37.49 -18.47
N GLU A 72 -45.49 38.10 -17.85
CA GLU A 72 -45.66 39.16 -16.84
C GLU A 72 -46.41 40.38 -17.38
N ARG A 73 -46.12 40.77 -18.63
CA ARG A 73 -46.83 41.88 -19.29
C ARG A 73 -48.29 41.52 -19.53
N ASP A 74 -48.57 40.31 -19.99
CA ASP A 74 -49.93 39.85 -20.28
C ASP A 74 -50.75 39.69 -19.00
N GLU A 75 -50.16 39.18 -17.91
CA GLU A 75 -50.76 39.17 -16.57
C GLU A 75 -51.13 40.58 -16.10
N SER A 76 -50.23 41.56 -16.27
CA SER A 76 -50.51 42.97 -15.93
C SER A 76 -51.68 43.52 -16.74
N LEU A 77 -51.74 43.26 -18.04
CA LEU A 77 -52.83 43.75 -18.89
C LEU A 77 -54.18 43.11 -18.53
N VAL A 78 -54.20 41.81 -18.22
CA VAL A 78 -55.43 41.11 -17.82
C VAL A 78 -55.92 41.60 -16.45
N THR A 79 -55.02 41.85 -15.50
CA THR A 79 -55.38 42.41 -14.19
C THR A 79 -55.91 43.83 -14.28
N GLU A 80 -55.31 44.68 -15.12
CA GLU A 80 -55.84 46.02 -15.43
C GLU A 80 -57.23 45.96 -16.08
N GLU A 81 -57.41 45.15 -17.14
CA GLU A 81 -58.71 44.97 -17.81
C GLU A 81 -59.79 44.48 -16.81
N ARG A 82 -59.43 43.57 -15.90
CA ARG A 82 -60.33 43.08 -14.85
C ARG A 82 -60.72 44.18 -13.87
N ASN A 83 -59.75 44.93 -13.35
CA ASN A 83 -60.00 46.00 -12.39
C ASN A 83 -60.85 47.13 -12.99
N GLU A 84 -60.62 47.48 -14.26
CA GLU A 84 -61.43 48.47 -14.97
C GLU A 84 -62.89 48.01 -15.13
N LEU A 85 -63.11 46.74 -15.47
CA LEU A 85 -64.46 46.19 -15.59
C LEU A 85 -65.15 46.06 -14.24
N GLU A 86 -64.46 45.61 -13.19
CA GLU A 86 -65.02 45.56 -11.83
C GLU A 86 -65.37 46.96 -11.32
N SER A 87 -64.51 47.95 -11.57
CA SER A 87 -64.79 49.36 -11.26
C SER A 87 -65.99 49.88 -12.05
N SER A 88 -66.12 49.55 -13.34
CA SER A 88 -67.25 49.99 -14.18
C SER A 88 -68.56 49.35 -13.74
N ILE A 89 -68.53 48.07 -13.34
CA ILE A 89 -69.67 47.39 -12.75
C ILE A 89 -70.05 48.09 -11.45
N SER A 90 -69.09 48.29 -10.54
CA SER A 90 -69.31 48.95 -9.25
C SER A 90 -69.88 50.36 -9.40
N GLU A 91 -69.35 51.17 -10.33
CA GLU A 91 -69.86 52.51 -10.60
C GLU A 91 -71.30 52.47 -11.13
N GLN A 92 -71.60 51.57 -12.07
CA GLN A 92 -72.95 51.42 -12.63
C GLN A 92 -73.95 50.78 -11.66
N THR A 93 -73.49 50.03 -10.64
CA THR A 93 -74.34 49.44 -9.60
C THR A 93 -74.44 50.28 -8.34
N SER A 94 -73.54 51.24 -8.11
CA SER A 94 -73.47 52.06 -6.89
C SER A 94 -74.77 52.81 -6.58
N GLU A 95 -75.42 53.41 -7.58
CA GLU A 95 -76.73 54.06 -7.38
C GLU A 95 -77.82 53.06 -6.99
N MET A 96 -77.80 51.86 -7.60
CA MET A 96 -78.75 50.79 -7.27
C MET A 96 -78.49 50.21 -5.86
N GLU A 97 -77.23 50.12 -5.44
CA GLU A 97 -76.81 49.70 -4.11
C GLU A 97 -77.16 50.74 -3.03
N GLN A 98 -77.01 52.03 -3.32
CA GLN A 98 -77.49 53.10 -2.44
C GLN A 98 -79.01 53.11 -2.33
N VAL A 99 -79.74 52.85 -3.42
CA VAL A 99 -81.20 52.69 -3.39
C VAL A 99 -81.60 51.46 -2.57
N ARG A 100 -80.85 50.35 -2.64
CA ARG A 100 -81.04 49.17 -1.76
C ARG A 100 -80.82 49.53 -0.29
N ASP A 101 -79.73 50.24 0.04
CA ASP A 101 -79.37 50.54 1.42
C ASP A 101 -80.30 51.60 2.04
N THR A 102 -80.75 52.57 1.24
CA THR A 102 -81.79 53.54 1.64
C THR A 102 -83.15 52.88 1.80
N ALA A 103 -83.52 51.94 0.92
CA ALA A 103 -84.73 51.14 1.08
C ALA A 103 -84.66 50.24 2.33
N SER A 104 -83.50 49.68 2.66
CA SER A 104 -83.27 48.85 3.86
C SER A 104 -83.31 49.65 5.17
N THR A 105 -82.72 50.85 5.18
CA THR A 105 -82.81 51.76 6.34
C THR A 105 -84.22 52.32 6.51
N GLN A 106 -84.92 52.63 5.41
CA GLN A 106 -86.35 52.97 5.44
C GLN A 106 -87.20 51.78 5.88
N LEU A 107 -86.87 50.54 5.52
CA LEU A 107 -87.54 49.33 5.99
C LEU A 107 -87.45 49.18 7.51
N ASN A 108 -86.32 49.54 8.13
CA ASN A 108 -86.17 49.52 9.59
C ASN A 108 -87.02 50.60 10.28
N VAL A 109 -87.08 51.81 9.73
CA VAL A 109 -87.97 52.89 10.22
C VAL A 109 -89.44 52.52 10.01
N VAL A 110 -89.77 51.87 8.90
CA VAL A 110 -91.12 51.38 8.59
C VAL A 110 -91.50 50.17 9.43
N ASN A 111 -90.55 49.32 9.87
CA ASN A 111 -90.80 48.23 10.82
C ASN A 111 -91.22 48.77 12.21
N GLU A 112 -90.69 49.93 12.61
CA GLU A 112 -91.16 50.67 13.78
C GLU A 112 -92.58 51.24 13.56
N GLU A 113 -92.95 51.61 12.33
CA GLU A 113 -94.30 52.01 11.91
C GLU A 113 -95.25 50.80 11.66
N ILE A 114 -94.76 49.60 11.35
CA ILE A 114 -95.53 48.38 11.02
C ILE A 114 -96.35 47.85 12.21
N GLU A 115 -95.94 48.13 13.44
CA GLU A 115 -96.77 47.92 14.62
C GLU A 115 -98.04 48.82 14.59
N GLU A 116 -97.95 50.02 14.02
CA GLU A 116 -99.05 50.98 13.81
C GLU A 116 -99.83 50.70 12.50
N LEU A 117 -99.15 50.08 11.54
CA LEU A 117 -99.61 49.81 10.20
C LEU A 117 -99.99 48.34 9.95
N LYS A 118 -100.33 47.54 10.98
CA LYS A 118 -101.11 46.28 10.80
C LYS A 118 -102.46 46.51 10.08
N LYS A 119 -102.91 47.77 10.01
CA LYS A 119 -104.10 48.24 9.29
C LYS A 119 -103.78 48.82 7.91
N LEU A 120 -102.61 49.43 7.75
CA LEU A 120 -102.02 49.74 6.45
C LEU A 120 -101.49 48.46 5.77
N LEU A 121 -101.45 47.33 6.48
CA LEU A 121 -100.92 46.04 6.07
C LEU A 121 -101.53 45.53 4.77
N ALA A 122 -102.85 45.65 4.59
CA ALA A 122 -103.51 45.26 3.34
C ALA A 122 -103.16 46.19 2.17
N GLU A 123 -102.96 47.48 2.44
CA GLU A 123 -102.53 48.48 1.46
C GLU A 123 -101.04 48.31 1.12
N LYS A 124 -100.24 47.92 2.12
CA LYS A 124 -98.82 47.58 2.01
C LYS A 124 -98.59 46.18 1.46
N GLU A 125 -99.54 45.26 1.51
CA GLU A 125 -99.51 43.98 0.77
C GLU A 125 -99.65 44.26 -0.73
N ALA A 126 -100.51 45.22 -1.12
CA ALA A 126 -100.57 45.71 -2.49
C ALA A 126 -99.26 46.42 -2.88
N VAL A 127 -98.71 47.29 -2.03
CA VAL A 127 -97.40 47.92 -2.28
C VAL A 127 -96.24 46.92 -2.20
N ALA A 128 -96.32 45.86 -1.41
CA ALA A 128 -95.31 44.80 -1.35
C ALA A 128 -95.36 43.95 -2.60
N SER A 129 -96.55 43.71 -3.16
CA SER A 129 -96.67 43.11 -4.48
C SER A 129 -96.07 44.03 -5.56
N GLU A 130 -96.28 45.35 -5.47
CA GLU A 130 -95.67 46.34 -6.37
C GLU A 130 -94.15 46.42 -6.20
N LEU A 131 -93.63 46.40 -4.97
CA LEU A 131 -92.20 46.40 -4.68
C LEU A 131 -91.54 45.07 -5.03
N THR A 132 -92.24 43.94 -4.88
CA THR A 132 -91.74 42.64 -5.36
C THR A 132 -91.65 42.63 -6.88
N VAL A 133 -92.63 43.24 -7.56
CA VAL A 133 -92.55 43.48 -9.01
C VAL A 133 -91.37 44.40 -9.34
N GLN A 134 -91.16 45.49 -8.60
CA GLN A 134 -90.01 46.38 -8.81
C GLN A 134 -88.66 45.69 -8.54
N VAL A 135 -88.54 44.88 -7.47
CA VAL A 135 -87.33 44.08 -7.20
C VAL A 135 -87.09 43.11 -8.34
N ALA A 136 -88.10 42.39 -8.80
CA ALA A 136 -87.99 41.48 -9.95
C ALA A 136 -87.62 42.22 -11.25
N GLU A 137 -88.15 43.42 -11.48
CA GLU A 137 -87.80 44.27 -12.63
C GLU A 137 -86.35 44.75 -12.56
N GLN A 138 -85.88 45.16 -11.38
CA GLN A 138 -84.48 45.57 -11.19
C GLN A 138 -83.52 44.38 -11.25
N GLU A 139 -83.86 43.22 -10.68
CA GLU A 139 -83.12 41.97 -10.86
C GLU A 139 -83.04 41.56 -12.33
N ALA A 140 -84.13 41.71 -13.07
CA ALA A 140 -84.15 41.49 -14.51
C ALA A 140 -83.28 42.52 -15.27
N SER A 141 -83.20 43.76 -14.79
CA SER A 141 -82.31 44.80 -15.35
C SER A 141 -80.83 44.49 -15.07
N ILE A 142 -80.49 44.13 -13.82
CA ILE A 142 -79.15 43.67 -13.41
C ILE A 142 -78.76 42.44 -14.24
N HIS A 143 -79.67 41.48 -14.40
CA HIS A 143 -79.43 40.30 -15.23
C HIS A 143 -79.22 40.66 -16.70
N ARG A 144 -79.96 41.63 -17.25
CA ARG A 144 -79.71 42.14 -18.62
C ARG A 144 -78.34 42.79 -18.74
N VAL A 145 -77.89 43.57 -17.74
CA VAL A 145 -76.55 44.16 -17.72
C VAL A 145 -75.47 43.07 -17.64
N ARG A 146 -75.60 42.10 -16.74
CA ARG A 146 -74.70 40.94 -16.65
C ARG A 146 -74.68 40.14 -17.96
N THR A 147 -75.82 39.96 -18.60
CA THR A 147 -75.92 39.27 -19.90
C THR A 147 -75.25 40.08 -21.02
N LYS A 148 -75.36 41.42 -21.01
CA LYS A 148 -74.63 42.30 -21.96
C LYS A 148 -73.12 42.15 -21.82
N PHE A 149 -72.61 42.04 -20.58
CA PHE A 149 -71.17 41.88 -20.31
C PHE A 149 -70.70 40.42 -20.30
N SER A 150 -71.61 39.44 -20.33
CA SER A 150 -71.28 38.00 -20.30
C SER A 150 -70.30 37.59 -21.41
N ARG A 151 -70.42 38.16 -22.61
CA ARG A 151 -69.47 37.90 -23.70
C ARG A 151 -68.06 38.43 -23.40
N GLN A 152 -67.96 39.58 -22.73
CA GLN A 152 -66.67 40.16 -22.35
C GLN A 152 -66.04 39.39 -21.18
N LEU A 153 -66.84 39.01 -20.17
CA LEU A 153 -66.39 38.13 -19.07
C LEU A 153 -65.91 36.78 -19.60
N ASN A 154 -66.65 36.14 -20.50
CA ASN A 154 -66.22 34.90 -21.15
C ASN A 154 -64.94 35.07 -21.98
N LYS A 155 -64.71 36.24 -22.58
CA LYS A 155 -63.46 36.52 -23.28
C LYS A 155 -62.29 36.63 -22.30
N ILE A 156 -62.50 37.26 -21.15
CA ILE A 156 -61.49 37.38 -20.09
C ILE A 156 -61.19 36.01 -19.48
N TYR A 157 -62.19 35.21 -19.12
CA TYR A 157 -61.97 33.85 -18.62
C TYR A 157 -61.17 32.98 -19.61
N LYS A 158 -61.43 33.12 -20.91
CA LYS A 158 -60.63 32.43 -21.93
C LYS A 158 -59.19 32.94 -21.99
N LYS A 159 -58.97 34.26 -21.91
CA LYS A 159 -57.62 34.84 -21.83
C LYS A 159 -56.89 34.37 -20.56
N GLU A 160 -57.55 34.40 -19.41
CA GLU A 160 -57.02 33.95 -18.12
C GLU A 160 -56.62 32.47 -18.18
N ALA A 161 -57.47 31.62 -18.77
CA ALA A 161 -57.15 30.21 -18.99
C ALA A 161 -55.90 30.03 -19.87
N THR A 162 -55.79 30.78 -20.98
CA THR A 162 -54.59 30.72 -21.86
C THR A 162 -53.33 31.25 -21.17
N VAL A 163 -53.42 32.33 -20.39
CA VAL A 163 -52.27 32.84 -19.61
C VAL A 163 -51.83 31.81 -18.57
N ASN A 164 -52.76 31.15 -17.89
CA ASN A 164 -52.45 30.12 -16.92
C ASN A 164 -51.84 28.85 -17.56
N GLU A 165 -52.30 28.46 -18.75
CA GLU A 165 -51.69 27.38 -19.54
C GLU A 165 -50.25 27.73 -19.94
N ASN A 166 -50.02 28.93 -20.50
CA ASN A 166 -48.68 29.41 -20.84
C ASN A 166 -47.75 29.50 -19.62
N ARG A 167 -48.28 29.90 -18.45
CA ARG A 167 -47.52 29.93 -17.20
C ARG A 167 -47.11 28.53 -16.76
N ASN A 168 -48.02 27.56 -16.81
CA ASN A 168 -47.70 26.18 -16.49
C ASN A 168 -46.67 25.59 -17.46
N GLU A 169 -46.81 25.84 -18.77
CA GLU A 169 -45.84 25.42 -19.78
C GLU A 169 -44.45 26.00 -19.47
N TRP A 170 -44.37 27.31 -19.20
CA TRP A 170 -43.14 27.96 -18.81
C TRP A 170 -42.53 27.40 -17.52
N GLU A 171 -43.33 27.13 -16.48
CA GLU A 171 -42.86 26.52 -15.23
C GLU A 171 -42.29 25.11 -15.46
N THR A 172 -42.94 24.30 -16.30
CA THR A 172 -42.42 22.96 -16.65
C THR A 172 -41.12 23.04 -17.44
N GLU A 173 -41.01 23.97 -18.38
CA GLU A 173 -39.81 24.13 -19.20
C GLU A 173 -38.65 24.71 -18.40
N LYS A 174 -38.93 25.66 -17.50
CA LYS A 174 -37.94 26.16 -16.55
C LYS A 174 -37.41 25.04 -15.64
N SER A 175 -38.29 24.19 -15.12
CA SER A 175 -37.86 23.04 -14.31
C SER A 175 -36.96 22.09 -15.09
N ALA A 176 -37.27 21.83 -16.37
CA ALA A 176 -36.44 21.00 -17.24
C ALA A 176 -35.07 21.65 -17.52
N TYR A 177 -35.04 22.98 -17.71
CA TYR A 177 -33.81 23.75 -17.85
C TYR A 177 -32.93 23.67 -16.60
N ASP A 178 -33.52 23.88 -15.42
CA ASP A 178 -32.80 23.82 -14.15
C ASP A 178 -32.19 22.42 -13.93
N GLN A 179 -32.93 21.35 -14.24
CA GLN A 179 -32.42 19.98 -14.20
C GLN A 179 -31.25 19.76 -15.18
N MET A 180 -31.39 20.19 -16.44
CA MET A 180 -30.32 20.06 -17.44
C MET A 180 -29.06 20.84 -17.04
N LYS A 181 -29.24 21.99 -16.38
CA LYS A 181 -28.14 22.80 -15.84
C LYS A 181 -27.43 22.07 -14.70
N GLU A 182 -28.16 21.52 -13.74
CA GLU A 182 -27.60 20.73 -12.63
C GLU A 182 -26.82 19.50 -13.15
N GLU A 183 -27.36 18.77 -14.12
CA GLU A 183 -26.69 17.63 -14.75
C GLU A 183 -25.39 18.05 -15.46
N HIS A 184 -25.39 19.20 -16.15
CA HIS A 184 -24.20 19.74 -16.80
C HIS A 184 -23.15 20.20 -15.78
N GLU A 185 -23.55 20.90 -14.71
CA GLU A 185 -22.65 21.30 -13.61
C GLU A 185 -22.02 20.09 -12.91
N ALA A 186 -22.80 19.03 -12.65
CA ALA A 186 -22.31 17.79 -12.10
C ALA A 186 -21.28 17.11 -13.04
N THR A 187 -21.55 17.10 -14.34
CA THR A 187 -20.63 16.53 -15.34
C THR A 187 -19.33 17.33 -15.42
N VAL A 188 -19.41 18.67 -15.39
CA VAL A 188 -18.22 19.54 -15.37
C VAL A 188 -17.40 19.32 -14.11
N LYS A 189 -18.05 19.23 -12.94
CA LYS A 189 -17.37 18.96 -11.67
C LYS A 189 -16.64 17.61 -11.72
N SER A 190 -17.34 16.55 -12.11
CA SER A 190 -16.75 15.20 -12.25
C SER A 190 -15.59 15.18 -13.24
N HIS A 191 -15.70 15.87 -14.37
CA HIS A 191 -14.60 15.97 -15.33
C HIS A 191 -13.41 16.76 -14.78
N SER A 192 -13.63 17.84 -14.03
CA SER A 192 -12.56 18.61 -13.39
C SER A 192 -11.82 17.81 -12.30
N GLU A 193 -12.55 17.02 -11.51
CA GLU A 193 -11.96 16.11 -10.52
C GLU A 193 -11.14 15.00 -11.20
N ALA A 194 -11.65 14.44 -12.31
CA ALA A 194 -10.92 13.45 -13.10
C ALA A 194 -9.63 14.03 -13.71
N LEU A 195 -9.64 15.27 -14.19
CA LEU A 195 -8.43 15.95 -14.69
C LEU A 195 -7.40 16.21 -13.59
N LEU A 196 -7.83 16.63 -12.40
CA LEU A 196 -6.93 16.81 -11.25
C LEU A 196 -6.31 15.48 -10.79
N ALA A 197 -7.11 14.42 -10.72
CA ALA A 197 -6.61 13.08 -10.39
C ALA A 197 -5.62 12.57 -11.44
N HIS A 198 -5.85 12.87 -12.72
CA HIS A 198 -4.93 12.53 -13.79
C HIS A 198 -3.62 13.32 -13.69
N GLU A 199 -3.66 14.63 -13.45
CA GLU A 199 -2.46 15.46 -13.26
C GLU A 199 -1.61 15.00 -12.08
N ASP A 200 -2.25 14.62 -10.96
CA ASP A 200 -1.56 14.02 -9.80
C ASP A 200 -0.91 12.68 -10.17
N MET A 201 -1.63 11.82 -10.90
CA MET A 201 -1.06 10.56 -11.42
C MET A 201 0.15 10.79 -12.32
N MET A 202 0.09 11.78 -13.22
CA MET A 202 1.18 12.13 -14.13
C MET A 202 2.39 12.70 -13.37
N SER A 203 2.15 13.53 -12.36
CA SER A 203 3.20 14.07 -11.49
C SER A 203 3.90 12.96 -10.71
N ARG A 204 3.14 12.01 -10.14
CA ARG A 204 3.71 10.82 -9.47
C ARG A 204 4.51 9.96 -10.44
N LEU A 205 4.01 9.74 -11.64
CA LEU A 205 4.71 8.94 -12.64
C LEU A 205 6.02 9.60 -13.10
N GLN A 206 6.03 10.92 -13.30
CA GLN A 206 7.25 11.66 -13.59
C GLN A 206 8.26 11.53 -12.45
N HIS A 207 7.81 11.64 -11.21
CA HIS A 207 8.67 11.46 -10.05
C HIS A 207 9.28 10.05 -10.00
N GLU A 208 8.52 8.99 -10.32
CA GLU A 208 9.04 7.62 -10.39
C GLU A 208 10.04 7.42 -11.54
N ILE A 209 9.84 8.06 -12.69
CA ILE A 209 10.82 8.08 -13.80
C ILE A 209 12.14 8.70 -13.35
N ASP A 210 12.08 9.90 -12.76
CA ASP A 210 13.27 10.62 -12.30
C ASP A 210 13.99 9.86 -11.18
N SER A 211 13.22 9.23 -10.29
CA SER A 211 13.74 8.38 -9.22
C SER A 211 14.42 7.13 -9.77
N SER A 212 13.83 6.47 -10.79
CA SER A 212 14.44 5.33 -11.48
C SER A 212 15.78 5.70 -12.11
N GLN A 213 15.82 6.82 -12.84
CA GLN A 213 17.06 7.31 -13.47
C GLN A 213 18.13 7.66 -12.43
N SER A 214 17.75 8.33 -11.34
CA SER A 214 18.65 8.67 -10.26
C SER A 214 19.22 7.42 -9.60
N MET A 215 18.35 6.44 -9.31
CA MET A 215 18.73 5.19 -8.66
C MET A 215 19.62 4.32 -9.56
N GLU A 216 19.31 4.24 -10.86
CA GLU A 216 20.17 3.57 -11.84
C GLU A 216 21.59 4.16 -11.82
N LYS A 217 21.70 5.50 -11.86
CA LYS A 217 23.00 6.20 -11.80
C LYS A 217 23.73 5.93 -10.47
N VAL A 218 23.02 5.94 -9.34
CA VAL A 218 23.59 5.67 -8.02
C VAL A 218 24.10 4.23 -7.93
N ILE A 219 23.29 3.26 -8.32
CA ILE A 219 23.66 1.83 -8.30
C ILE A 219 24.81 1.56 -9.27
N GLN A 220 24.77 2.11 -10.48
CA GLN A 220 25.85 1.99 -11.45
C GLN A 220 27.15 2.61 -10.92
N LYS A 221 27.10 3.79 -10.30
CA LYS A 221 28.29 4.46 -9.77
C LYS A 221 28.86 3.76 -8.53
N GLU A 222 28.03 3.31 -7.61
CA GLU A 222 28.49 2.77 -6.32
C GLU A 222 28.70 1.26 -6.30
N ILE A 223 27.90 0.51 -7.05
CA ILE A 223 27.94 -0.96 -7.06
C ILE A 223 28.74 -1.47 -8.26
N GLN A 224 28.59 -0.86 -9.45
CA GLN A 224 29.21 -1.38 -10.68
C GLN A 224 30.66 -0.91 -10.90
N PHE A 225 31.06 0.25 -10.35
CA PHE A 225 32.30 0.94 -10.75
C PHE A 225 33.56 0.56 -9.96
N ASP A 226 33.45 -0.28 -8.93
CA ASP A 226 34.54 -0.46 -7.96
C ASP A 226 35.54 -1.60 -8.26
N ASN A 227 35.42 -2.27 -9.42
CA ASN A 227 36.48 -3.19 -9.88
C ASN A 227 37.46 -2.52 -10.87
N SER A 228 37.22 -1.28 -11.29
CA SER A 228 38.10 -0.59 -12.26
C SER A 228 38.41 0.88 -11.96
N SER A 229 37.75 1.52 -10.99
CA SER A 229 37.94 2.94 -10.68
C SER A 229 38.73 3.21 -9.40
N LEU A 230 39.23 2.18 -8.73
CA LEU A 230 40.27 2.31 -7.71
C LEU A 230 41.65 2.68 -8.31
N ASP A 231 41.73 2.83 -9.63
CA ASP A 231 42.99 3.07 -10.34
C ASP A 231 43.45 4.53 -10.35
N ASP A 232 42.61 5.53 -10.06
CA ASP A 232 42.92 6.90 -10.50
C ASP A 232 43.65 7.81 -9.49
N ASP A 233 43.66 7.55 -8.18
CA ASP A 233 44.40 8.47 -7.27
C ASP A 233 45.14 7.89 -6.05
N THR A 234 45.06 6.58 -5.79
CA THR A 234 45.87 5.95 -4.71
C THR A 234 46.59 4.65 -5.10
N ASN A 235 46.55 4.31 -6.39
CA ASN A 235 46.91 3.02 -6.99
C ASN A 235 48.41 2.68 -7.03
N THR A 236 49.23 3.29 -6.18
CA THR A 236 50.64 2.88 -6.03
C THR A 236 50.92 2.17 -4.73
N ASN A 237 50.06 2.28 -3.71
CA ASN A 237 50.35 1.64 -2.42
C ASN A 237 49.71 0.26 -2.27
N ASP A 238 48.52 0.00 -2.81
CA ASP A 238 47.87 -1.31 -2.62
C ASP A 238 48.52 -2.44 -3.43
N ASP A 239 48.96 -2.16 -4.65
CA ASP A 239 49.72 -3.13 -5.46
C ASP A 239 51.11 -3.40 -4.86
N VAL A 240 51.77 -2.36 -4.33
CA VAL A 240 53.06 -2.51 -3.63
C VAL A 240 52.89 -3.29 -2.33
N ASN A 241 51.81 -3.05 -1.57
CA ASN A 241 51.51 -3.80 -0.36
C ASN A 241 51.19 -5.28 -0.66
N ASN A 242 50.51 -5.56 -1.77
CA ASN A 242 50.22 -6.93 -2.19
C ASN A 242 51.50 -7.66 -2.64
N GLU A 243 52.38 -6.98 -3.38
CA GLU A 243 53.67 -7.54 -3.77
C GLU A 243 54.60 -7.77 -2.56
N GLU A 244 54.58 -6.86 -1.57
CA GLU A 244 55.29 -7.03 -0.30
C GLU A 244 54.75 -8.19 0.53
N MET A 245 53.42 -8.34 0.63
CA MET A 245 52.79 -9.47 1.30
C MET A 245 53.17 -10.80 0.63
N ALA A 246 53.10 -10.86 -0.70
CA ALA A 246 53.49 -12.05 -1.45
C ALA A 246 54.97 -12.42 -1.24
N LYS A 247 55.86 -11.42 -1.17
CA LYS A 247 57.28 -11.63 -0.83
C LYS A 247 57.47 -12.20 0.56
N VAL A 248 56.76 -11.67 1.56
CA VAL A 248 56.88 -12.13 2.94
C VAL A 248 56.27 -13.52 3.13
N GLN A 249 55.14 -13.83 2.48
CA GLN A 249 54.58 -15.19 2.45
C GLN A 249 55.51 -16.18 1.75
N ALA A 250 56.14 -15.79 0.64
CA ALA A 250 57.15 -16.63 -0.03
C ALA A 250 58.34 -16.94 0.89
N GLN A 251 58.78 -15.96 1.70
CA GLN A 251 59.83 -16.16 2.70
C GLN A 251 59.39 -17.09 3.84
N VAL A 252 58.11 -17.04 4.28
CA VAL A 252 57.57 -18.01 5.25
C VAL A 252 57.64 -19.42 4.67
N VAL A 253 57.19 -19.62 3.43
CA VAL A 253 57.24 -20.93 2.75
C VAL A 253 58.67 -21.43 2.58
N GLU A 254 59.62 -20.54 2.27
CA GLU A 254 61.04 -20.89 2.19
C GLU A 254 61.60 -21.33 3.55
N CYS A 255 61.23 -20.64 4.64
CA CYS A 255 61.59 -21.05 5.99
C CYS A 255 60.94 -22.39 6.40
N GLU A 256 59.67 -22.63 6.05
CA GLU A 256 59.00 -23.91 6.31
C GLU A 256 59.70 -25.07 5.59
N ALA A 257 60.04 -24.89 4.31
CA ALA A 257 60.81 -25.87 3.56
C ALA A 257 62.18 -26.15 4.19
N ALA A 258 62.86 -25.11 4.70
CA ALA A 258 64.12 -25.26 5.40
C ALA A 258 63.97 -25.99 6.75
N VAL A 259 62.87 -25.78 7.49
CA VAL A 259 62.55 -26.55 8.71
C VAL A 259 62.36 -28.03 8.36
N ASP A 260 61.61 -28.34 7.31
CA ASP A 260 61.37 -29.71 6.86
C ASP A 260 62.68 -30.40 6.44
N GLU A 261 63.57 -29.71 5.71
CA GLU A 261 64.88 -30.24 5.34
C GLU A 261 65.75 -30.50 6.57
N ALA A 262 65.84 -29.55 7.51
CA ALA A 262 66.59 -29.69 8.76
C ALA A 262 66.03 -30.85 9.62
N ASN A 263 64.71 -31.01 9.66
CA ASN A 263 64.04 -32.10 10.35
C ASN A 263 64.35 -33.45 9.69
N GLN A 264 64.41 -33.52 8.36
CA GLN A 264 64.81 -34.73 7.64
C GLN A 264 66.26 -35.13 7.95
N VAL A 265 67.18 -34.16 8.03
CA VAL A 265 68.58 -34.39 8.45
C VAL A 265 68.64 -34.92 9.89
N LEU A 266 67.82 -34.37 10.80
CA LEU A 266 67.71 -34.85 12.18
C LEU A 266 67.21 -36.30 12.24
N VAL A 267 66.19 -36.65 11.45
CA VAL A 267 65.67 -38.03 11.34
C VAL A 267 66.76 -38.98 10.83
N LEU A 268 67.53 -38.58 9.81
CA LEU A 268 68.64 -39.39 9.30
C LEU A 268 69.75 -39.60 10.34
N ALA A 269 70.16 -38.54 11.03
CA ALA A 269 71.17 -38.63 12.10
C ALA A 269 70.70 -39.54 13.25
N THR A 270 69.43 -39.43 13.65
CA THR A 270 68.80 -40.30 14.64
C THR A 270 68.76 -41.76 14.16
N GLY A 271 68.46 -41.98 12.88
CA GLY A 271 68.48 -43.29 12.23
C GLY A 271 69.87 -43.94 12.26
N ILE A 272 70.93 -43.19 11.97
CA ILE A 272 72.32 -43.67 12.07
C ILE A 272 72.65 -44.09 13.50
N ILE A 273 72.30 -43.28 14.49
CA ILE A 273 72.49 -43.61 15.92
C ILE A 273 71.73 -44.89 16.28
N SER A 274 70.49 -45.05 15.82
CA SER A 274 69.71 -46.26 16.06
C SER A 274 70.36 -47.49 15.43
N GLY A 275 70.82 -47.38 14.18
CA GLY A 275 71.51 -48.45 13.46
C GLY A 275 72.82 -48.88 14.14
N LEU A 276 73.64 -47.93 14.59
CA LEU A 276 74.88 -48.24 15.34
C LEU A 276 74.57 -48.90 16.68
N LYS A 277 73.54 -48.45 17.40
CA LYS A 277 73.10 -49.09 18.67
C LYS A 277 72.58 -50.51 18.45
N GLU A 278 71.88 -50.75 17.35
CA GLU A 278 71.42 -52.09 16.96
C GLU A 278 72.60 -53.00 16.58
N GLU A 279 73.56 -52.51 15.80
CA GLU A 279 74.77 -53.25 15.45
C GLU A 279 75.59 -53.63 16.70
N ILE A 280 75.76 -52.70 17.65
CA ILE A 280 76.42 -52.99 18.95
C ILE A 280 75.66 -54.07 19.72
N ARG A 281 74.32 -53.98 19.78
CA ARG A 281 73.47 -54.98 20.45
C ARG A 281 73.60 -56.35 19.79
N ASP A 282 73.60 -56.41 18.46
CA ASP A 282 73.77 -57.66 17.71
C ASP A 282 75.14 -58.27 17.97
N ILE A 283 76.21 -57.47 17.95
CA ILE A 283 77.56 -57.92 18.28
C ILE A 283 77.61 -58.46 19.73
N ASP A 284 76.99 -57.76 20.68
CA ASP A 284 76.93 -58.16 22.09
C ASP A 284 76.19 -59.49 22.30
N THR A 285 75.18 -59.80 21.48
CA THR A 285 74.53 -61.12 21.52
C THR A 285 75.36 -62.23 20.86
N GLN A 286 76.14 -61.90 19.81
CA GLN A 286 76.93 -62.89 19.07
C GLN A 286 78.22 -63.30 19.79
N ILE A 287 78.89 -62.38 20.49
CA ILE A 287 80.15 -62.66 21.21
C ILE A 287 80.01 -63.87 22.18
N PRO A 288 79.00 -63.94 23.08
CA PRO A 288 78.80 -65.09 23.96
C PRO A 288 78.62 -66.42 23.21
N SER A 289 77.88 -66.41 22.09
CA SER A 289 77.65 -67.62 21.29
C SER A 289 78.95 -68.14 20.65
N LEU A 290 79.81 -67.24 20.17
CA LEU A 290 81.12 -67.58 19.62
C LEU A 290 82.09 -68.04 20.70
N GLU A 291 81.99 -67.49 21.91
CA GLU A 291 82.76 -67.96 23.07
C GLU A 291 82.37 -69.38 23.47
N GLU A 292 81.07 -69.71 23.47
CA GLU A 292 80.59 -71.06 23.73
C GLU A 292 81.04 -72.03 22.63
N ALA A 293 80.93 -71.63 21.35
CA ALA A 293 81.43 -72.41 20.22
C ALA A 293 82.94 -72.67 20.31
N LYS A 294 83.73 -71.64 20.70
CA LYS A 294 85.17 -71.75 20.96
C LYS A 294 85.47 -72.74 22.09
N LYS A 295 84.76 -72.64 23.22
CA LYS A 295 84.89 -73.56 24.36
C LYS A 295 84.55 -75.00 23.95
N SER A 296 83.45 -75.19 23.23
CA SER A 296 82.99 -76.50 22.71
C SER A 296 84.00 -77.13 21.75
N ALA A 297 84.52 -76.36 20.79
CA ALA A 297 85.56 -76.82 19.86
C ALA A 297 86.87 -77.17 20.56
N ALA A 298 87.28 -76.38 21.57
CA ALA A 298 88.46 -76.66 22.38
C ALA A 298 88.32 -77.97 23.18
N VAL A 299 87.15 -78.24 23.76
CA VAL A 299 86.83 -79.51 24.45
C VAL A 299 86.90 -80.70 23.49
N LYS A 300 86.42 -80.53 22.25
CA LYS A 300 86.51 -81.53 21.18
C LYS A 300 87.93 -81.68 20.59
N ARG A 301 88.91 -80.91 21.07
CA ARG A 301 90.29 -80.83 20.55
C ARG A 301 90.37 -80.40 19.08
N ASP A 302 89.33 -79.74 18.56
CA ASP A 302 89.36 -79.09 17.25
C ASP A 302 89.91 -77.67 17.40
N PHE A 303 91.24 -77.59 17.53
CA PHE A 303 91.94 -76.32 17.71
C PHE A 303 91.80 -75.38 16.51
N ARG A 304 91.47 -75.90 15.33
CA ARG A 304 91.26 -75.10 14.13
C ARG A 304 89.93 -74.36 14.19
N ALA A 305 88.85 -75.07 14.59
CA ALA A 305 87.56 -74.44 14.84
C ALA A 305 87.61 -73.45 16.02
N ALA A 306 88.31 -73.80 17.11
CA ALA A 306 88.51 -72.90 18.24
C ALA A 306 89.32 -71.63 17.87
N GLY A 307 90.35 -71.77 17.02
CA GLY A 307 91.13 -70.65 16.51
C GLY A 307 90.31 -69.72 15.60
N LYS A 308 89.44 -70.30 14.74
CA LYS A 308 88.52 -69.52 13.90
C LYS A 308 87.52 -68.72 14.75
N ALA A 309 86.90 -69.36 15.75
CA ALA A 309 85.99 -68.70 16.68
C ALA A 309 86.70 -67.60 17.49
N ALA A 310 87.93 -67.82 17.96
CA ALA A 310 88.72 -66.80 18.64
C ALA A 310 89.06 -65.60 17.75
N LYS A 311 89.37 -65.83 16.47
CA LYS A 311 89.59 -64.75 15.50
C LYS A 311 88.32 -63.94 15.29
N GLN A 312 87.18 -64.61 15.11
CA GLN A 312 85.88 -63.96 14.96
C GLN A 312 85.49 -63.14 16.18
N ILE A 313 85.70 -63.65 17.41
CA ILE A 313 85.47 -62.85 18.64
C ILE A 313 86.31 -61.57 18.63
N LYS A 314 87.60 -61.66 18.27
CA LYS A 314 88.47 -60.48 18.21
C LYS A 314 88.02 -59.48 17.16
N GLU A 315 87.59 -59.97 16.00
CA GLU A 315 87.06 -59.15 14.91
C GLU A 315 85.74 -58.45 15.32
N MET A 316 84.84 -59.17 16.00
CA MET A 316 83.60 -58.61 16.54
C MET A 316 83.85 -57.58 17.65
N MET A 317 84.79 -57.84 18.56
CA MET A 317 85.16 -56.84 19.57
C MET A 317 85.78 -55.59 18.95
N ALA A 318 86.62 -55.73 17.92
CA ALA A 318 87.18 -54.59 17.21
C ALA A 318 86.09 -53.80 16.46
N ARG A 319 85.13 -54.48 15.81
CA ARG A 319 83.98 -53.80 15.18
C ARG A 319 83.11 -53.09 16.21
N LYS A 320 82.86 -53.71 17.37
CA LYS A 320 82.13 -53.09 18.48
C LYS A 320 82.82 -51.81 18.94
N GLU A 321 84.12 -51.85 19.19
CA GLU A 321 84.90 -50.66 19.60
C GLU A 321 84.81 -49.56 18.54
N THR A 322 84.91 -49.91 17.25
CA THR A 322 84.71 -48.95 16.16
C THR A 322 83.29 -48.37 16.14
N CYS A 323 82.25 -49.18 16.32
CA CYS A 323 80.86 -48.70 16.40
C CYS A 323 80.62 -47.81 17.64
N GLU A 324 81.25 -48.12 18.77
CA GLU A 324 81.17 -47.32 19.99
C GLU A 324 81.86 -45.96 19.81
N GLU A 325 83.03 -45.92 19.17
CA GLU A 325 83.71 -44.66 18.81
C GLU A 325 82.90 -43.84 17.79
N GLU A 326 82.38 -44.48 16.72
CA GLU A 326 81.49 -43.84 15.74
C GLU A 326 80.21 -43.29 16.42
N LEU A 327 79.68 -43.98 17.43
CA LEU A 327 78.49 -43.57 18.18
C LEU A 327 78.78 -42.39 19.12
N GLU A 328 79.85 -42.47 19.92
CA GLU A 328 80.17 -41.50 20.97
C GLU A 328 80.62 -40.15 20.40
N PHE A 329 81.34 -40.15 19.28
CA PHE A 329 81.88 -38.93 18.68
C PHE A 329 81.10 -38.51 17.44
N GLU A 330 81.24 -39.25 16.34
CA GLU A 330 80.78 -38.78 15.03
C GLU A 330 79.25 -38.70 14.93
N ALA A 331 78.52 -39.72 15.41
CA ALA A 331 77.07 -39.74 15.36
C ALA A 331 76.45 -38.76 16.37
N ALA A 332 77.03 -38.63 17.57
CA ALA A 332 76.59 -37.67 18.58
C ALA A 332 76.80 -36.21 18.14
N ASP A 333 77.95 -35.88 17.56
CA ASP A 333 78.24 -34.55 17.02
C ASP A 333 77.33 -34.22 15.85
N ARG A 334 77.07 -35.17 14.94
CA ARG A 334 76.12 -34.99 13.83
C ARG A 334 74.69 -34.76 14.32
N LEU A 335 74.24 -35.50 15.34
CA LEU A 335 72.92 -35.30 15.93
C LEU A 335 72.81 -33.90 16.56
N LYS A 336 73.81 -33.51 17.33
CA LYS A 336 73.82 -32.19 17.97
C LYS A 336 73.82 -31.07 16.93
N ALA A 337 74.64 -31.18 15.88
CA ALA A 337 74.66 -30.23 14.78
C ALA A 337 73.30 -30.15 14.05
N ALA A 338 72.63 -31.27 13.83
CA ALA A 338 71.30 -31.30 13.24
C ALA A 338 70.23 -30.67 14.16
N GLN A 339 70.31 -30.89 15.48
CA GLN A 339 69.42 -30.26 16.46
C GLN A 339 69.62 -28.75 16.54
N ASP A 340 70.86 -28.28 16.61
CA ASP A 340 71.19 -26.86 16.64
C ASP A 340 70.73 -26.17 15.35
N SER A 341 70.92 -26.81 14.18
CA SER A 341 70.45 -26.31 12.88
C SER A 341 68.92 -26.25 12.81
N LEU A 342 68.19 -27.26 13.29
CA LEU A 342 66.73 -27.23 13.33
C LEU A 342 66.22 -26.10 14.22
N GLN A 343 66.85 -25.90 15.39
CA GLN A 343 66.48 -24.84 16.33
C GLN A 343 66.70 -23.44 15.72
N GLU A 344 67.78 -23.24 14.95
CA GLU A 344 68.06 -21.97 14.28
C GLU A 344 67.00 -21.65 13.20
N VAL A 345 66.66 -22.63 12.37
CA VAL A 345 65.67 -22.45 11.29
C VAL A 345 64.24 -22.28 11.85
N ASP A 346 63.88 -22.98 12.93
CA ASP A 346 62.59 -22.82 13.61
C ASP A 346 62.44 -21.41 14.24
N GLN A 347 63.52 -20.85 14.80
CA GLN A 347 63.54 -19.45 15.25
C GLN A 347 63.43 -18.45 14.10
N ALA A 348 63.97 -18.77 12.92
CA ALA A 348 63.81 -17.93 11.74
C ALA A 348 62.36 -17.97 11.24
N LEU A 349 61.74 -19.16 11.19
CA LEU A 349 60.34 -19.35 10.80
C LEU A 349 59.39 -18.56 11.70
N THR A 350 59.53 -18.69 13.03
CA THR A 350 58.66 -17.97 13.99
C THR A 350 58.78 -16.45 13.87
N LYS A 351 59.98 -15.92 13.61
CA LYS A 351 60.18 -14.48 13.32
C LYS A 351 59.50 -14.08 12.02
N GLN A 352 59.65 -14.88 10.98
CA GLN A 352 59.10 -14.58 9.67
C GLN A 352 57.57 -14.66 9.66
N GLN A 353 56.98 -15.63 10.36
CA GLN A 353 55.54 -15.72 10.60
C GLN A 353 55.00 -14.51 11.37
N ALA A 354 55.73 -14.00 12.37
CA ALA A 354 55.34 -12.78 13.07
C ALA A 354 55.33 -11.54 12.17
N ILE A 355 56.33 -11.41 11.27
CA ILE A 355 56.40 -10.32 10.29
C ILE A 355 55.24 -10.44 9.28
N ALA A 356 54.98 -11.65 8.78
CA ALA A 356 53.87 -11.93 7.87
C ALA A 356 52.53 -11.55 8.49
N HIS A 357 52.28 -12.00 9.72
CA HIS A 357 51.05 -11.69 10.45
C HIS A 357 50.89 -10.18 10.72
N GLU A 358 51.96 -9.45 11.04
CA GLU A 358 51.90 -7.99 11.22
C GLU A 358 51.56 -7.27 9.90
N GLN A 359 52.12 -7.72 8.77
CA GLN A 359 51.82 -7.15 7.46
C GLN A 359 50.40 -7.49 7.00
N GLU A 360 49.95 -8.73 7.17
CA GLU A 360 48.56 -9.15 6.90
C GLU A 360 47.58 -8.32 7.73
N LYS A 361 47.90 -8.07 9.01
CA LYS A 361 47.10 -7.19 9.86
C LYS A 361 47.04 -5.75 9.34
N LYS A 362 48.17 -5.17 8.92
CA LYS A 362 48.19 -3.81 8.34
C LYS A 362 47.36 -3.73 7.05
N HIS A 363 47.50 -4.72 6.18
CA HIS A 363 46.72 -4.80 4.95
C HIS A 363 45.22 -4.97 5.23
N GLY A 364 44.87 -5.85 6.17
CA GLY A 364 43.49 -6.06 6.61
C GLY A 364 42.85 -4.78 7.17
N ILE A 365 43.59 -4.02 7.99
CA ILE A 365 43.16 -2.70 8.48
C ILE A 365 42.94 -1.71 7.32
N GLY A 366 43.83 -1.70 6.33
CA GLY A 366 43.67 -0.87 5.14
C GLY A 366 42.42 -1.22 4.32
N CYS A 367 42.14 -2.51 4.14
CA CYS A 367 40.93 -2.99 3.48
C CYS A 367 39.67 -2.59 4.24
N MET A 368 39.65 -2.80 5.57
CA MET A 368 38.55 -2.36 6.43
C MET A 368 38.30 -0.85 6.32
N ALA A 369 39.34 -0.03 6.31
CA ALA A 369 39.19 1.42 6.15
C ALA A 369 38.55 1.80 4.80
N ARG A 370 38.87 1.08 3.71
CA ARG A 370 38.22 1.29 2.40
C ARG A 370 36.76 0.87 2.41
N LEU A 371 36.44 -0.28 3.00
CA LEU A 371 35.06 -0.76 3.14
C LEU A 371 34.21 0.22 3.95
N ALA A 372 34.72 0.71 5.09
CA ALA A 372 34.03 1.69 5.92
C ALA A 372 33.75 3.00 5.17
N LYS A 373 34.72 3.52 4.40
CA LYS A 373 34.52 4.70 3.53
C LYS A 373 33.45 4.45 2.47
N LYS A 374 33.43 3.26 1.87
CA LYS A 374 32.43 2.90 0.87
C LYS A 374 31.02 2.82 1.48
N ILE A 375 30.87 2.14 2.63
CA ILE A 375 29.61 2.07 3.37
C ILE A 375 29.07 3.47 3.64
N LYS A 376 29.93 4.36 4.17
CA LYS A 376 29.57 5.75 4.45
C LYS A 376 29.11 6.52 3.22
N ARG A 377 29.79 6.36 2.08
CA ARG A 377 29.39 6.98 0.81
C ARG A 377 28.03 6.47 0.33
N ILE A 378 27.77 5.16 0.45
CA ILE A 378 26.48 4.57 0.07
C ILE A 378 25.37 5.02 1.04
N GLU A 379 25.64 5.06 2.34
CA GLU A 379 24.71 5.56 3.37
C GLU A 379 24.33 7.01 3.12
N GLN A 380 25.29 7.87 2.79
CA GLN A 380 25.02 9.28 2.45
C GLN A 380 24.12 9.39 1.22
N LYS A 381 24.44 8.68 0.13
CA LYS A 381 23.61 8.69 -1.08
C LYS A 381 22.21 8.13 -0.85
N ARG A 382 22.07 7.15 0.04
CA ARG A 382 20.78 6.62 0.46
C ARG A 382 19.94 7.68 1.17
N ILE A 383 20.57 8.48 2.05
CA ILE A 383 19.91 9.59 2.76
C ILE A 383 19.53 10.69 1.76
N ASP A 384 20.44 11.11 0.89
CA ASP A 384 20.20 12.17 -0.11
C ASP A 384 19.09 11.80 -1.10
N SER A 385 18.90 10.49 -1.36
CA SER A 385 17.87 9.97 -2.26
C SER A 385 16.53 9.70 -1.58
N ASN A 386 16.41 9.87 -0.26
CA ASN A 386 15.17 9.62 0.48
C ASN A 386 14.31 10.89 0.54
N PRO A 387 13.15 10.95 -0.13
CA PRO A 387 12.21 12.05 0.04
C PRO A 387 11.61 11.92 1.44
N GLU A 388 11.78 12.94 2.31
CA GLU A 388 11.30 12.97 3.71
C GLU A 388 9.76 12.76 3.88
N ASN A 389 8.99 12.60 2.80
CA ASN A 389 7.53 12.52 2.78
C ASN A 389 6.96 11.32 1.99
N THR A 390 7.72 10.23 1.85
CA THR A 390 7.14 9.02 1.25
C THR A 390 6.23 8.31 2.25
N ASP A 391 4.94 8.25 1.92
CA ASP A 391 3.94 7.51 2.68
C ASP A 391 4.35 6.02 2.74
N ASP A 392 4.58 5.50 3.95
CA ASP A 392 5.26 4.23 4.26
C ASP A 392 4.57 2.98 3.64
N SER A 393 3.42 3.17 2.97
CA SER A 393 2.58 2.12 2.40
C SER A 393 2.78 1.86 0.91
N CYS A 394 3.44 2.75 0.16
CA CYS A 394 3.63 2.57 -1.29
C CYS A 394 5.03 2.05 -1.64
N ILE A 395 5.09 0.92 -2.37
CA ILE A 395 6.35 0.40 -2.92
C ILE A 395 6.71 1.27 -4.14
N THR A 396 7.54 2.28 -3.91
CA THR A 396 8.09 3.17 -4.95
C THR A 396 9.39 2.61 -5.51
N VAL A 397 9.82 3.08 -6.68
CA VAL A 397 11.13 2.71 -7.27
C VAL A 397 12.26 3.11 -6.32
N THR A 398 12.11 4.24 -5.63
CA THR A 398 13.02 4.71 -4.58
C THR A 398 13.12 3.72 -3.43
N SER A 399 12.00 3.16 -2.96
CA SER A 399 12.00 2.16 -1.87
C SER A 399 12.79 0.89 -2.23
N VAL A 400 12.64 0.38 -3.46
CA VAL A 400 13.39 -0.77 -3.96
C VAL A 400 14.88 -0.44 -4.09
N GLY A 401 15.20 0.74 -4.62
CA GLY A 401 16.57 1.24 -4.70
C GLY A 401 17.25 1.35 -3.33
N MET A 402 16.54 1.94 -2.35
CA MET A 402 17.01 2.04 -0.96
C MET A 402 17.25 0.67 -0.32
N TRP A 403 16.39 -0.32 -0.62
CA TRP A 403 16.57 -1.69 -0.17
C TRP A 403 17.86 -2.30 -0.77
N VAL A 404 18.08 -2.16 -2.09
CA VAL A 404 19.32 -2.65 -2.75
C VAL A 404 20.58 -2.02 -2.14
N LEU A 405 20.58 -0.71 -1.89
CA LEU A 405 21.70 -0.03 -1.24
C LEU A 405 21.91 -0.52 0.20
N SER A 406 20.83 -0.79 0.93
CA SER A 406 20.88 -1.31 2.31
C SER A 406 21.45 -2.72 2.37
N GLU A 407 21.08 -3.59 1.43
CA GLU A 407 21.65 -4.94 1.30
C GLU A 407 23.14 -4.90 0.95
N GLU A 408 23.58 -4.01 0.04
CA GLU A 408 25.01 -3.86 -0.24
C GLU A 408 25.78 -3.32 0.97
N ILE A 409 25.20 -2.35 1.72
CA ILE A 409 25.79 -1.90 3.00
C ILE A 409 25.93 -3.08 3.98
N SER A 410 24.90 -3.91 4.11
CA SER A 410 24.91 -5.09 4.98
C SER A 410 26.01 -6.08 4.55
N ALA A 411 26.14 -6.36 3.26
CA ALA A 411 27.18 -7.22 2.71
C ALA A 411 28.59 -6.68 2.99
N LEU A 412 28.81 -5.37 2.80
CA LEU A 412 30.10 -4.72 3.09
C LEU A 412 30.40 -4.71 4.59
N LYS A 413 29.38 -4.55 5.45
CA LYS A 413 29.54 -4.65 6.92
C LYS A 413 29.95 -6.05 7.32
N MET A 414 29.31 -7.09 6.79
CA MET A 414 29.71 -8.49 7.04
C MET A 414 31.15 -8.79 6.58
N GLU A 415 31.57 -8.26 5.43
CA GLU A 415 32.96 -8.40 4.96
C GLU A 415 33.95 -7.69 5.90
N GLY A 416 33.61 -6.48 6.33
CA GLY A 416 34.37 -5.71 7.32
C GLY A 416 34.47 -6.42 8.67
N GLU A 417 33.37 -6.97 9.18
CA GLU A 417 33.31 -7.77 10.41
C GLU A 417 34.17 -9.03 10.31
N ALA A 418 34.13 -9.76 9.19
CA ALA A 418 34.96 -10.94 8.98
C ALA A 418 36.47 -10.61 8.99
N LEU A 419 36.87 -9.46 8.44
CA LEU A 419 38.23 -8.93 8.57
C LEU A 419 38.53 -8.47 10.01
N GLY A 420 37.53 -7.90 10.67
CA GLY A 420 37.56 -7.48 12.08
C GLY A 420 37.78 -8.65 13.04
N ASP A 421 37.13 -9.78 12.83
CA ASP A 421 37.32 -11.00 13.62
C ASP A 421 38.76 -11.54 13.49
N LYS A 422 39.34 -11.38 12.30
CA LYS A 422 40.68 -11.87 11.98
C LYS A 422 41.79 -10.95 12.52
N PHE A 423 41.62 -9.65 12.40
CA PHE A 423 42.69 -8.66 12.63
C PHE A 423 42.40 -7.66 13.77
N GLY A 424 41.15 -7.55 14.20
CA GLY A 424 40.63 -6.60 15.17
C GLY A 424 40.45 -5.18 14.62
N GLY A 425 39.66 -4.36 15.31
CA GLY A 425 39.60 -2.91 15.09
C GLY A 425 38.55 -2.41 14.10
N TRP A 426 37.66 -3.28 13.57
CA TRP A 426 36.58 -2.89 12.66
C TRP A 426 35.70 -1.76 13.22
N GLU A 427 35.18 -1.92 14.43
CA GLU A 427 34.31 -0.91 15.07
C GLU A 427 34.98 0.46 15.22
N ALA A 428 36.26 0.49 15.61
CA ALA A 428 37.01 1.73 15.75
C ALA A 428 37.27 2.42 14.40
N ILE A 429 37.33 1.65 13.30
CA ILE A 429 37.47 2.19 11.95
C ILE A 429 36.13 2.76 11.48
N MET A 430 35.02 2.04 11.68
CA MET A 430 33.68 2.53 11.36
C MET A 430 33.36 3.84 12.07
N GLU A 431 33.70 3.95 13.36
CA GLU A 431 33.55 5.19 14.14
C GLU A 431 34.47 6.31 13.63
N GLN A 432 35.71 6.03 13.23
CA GLN A 432 36.64 7.05 12.72
C GLN A 432 36.26 7.61 11.35
N VAL A 433 35.64 6.81 10.49
CA VAL A 433 35.17 7.28 9.18
C VAL A 433 33.94 8.18 9.35
N GLU A 434 33.32 8.20 10.53
CA GLU A 434 32.15 9.03 10.81
C GLU A 434 32.39 10.52 10.65
N ASP A 435 33.62 10.97 10.93
CA ASP A 435 33.99 12.38 10.91
C ASP A 435 34.54 12.88 9.55
N PHE A 436 34.68 12.02 8.52
CA PHE A 436 35.46 12.33 7.31
C PHE A 436 34.65 12.68 6.05
N VAL A 437 33.32 12.84 6.15
CA VAL A 437 32.43 12.95 4.96
C VAL A 437 32.30 14.39 4.41
N GLU A 438 32.97 15.39 4.98
CA GLU A 438 32.63 16.80 4.70
C GLU A 438 33.23 17.50 3.46
N GLU A 439 34.14 16.95 2.63
CA GLU A 439 34.88 17.86 1.70
C GLU A 439 35.28 17.41 0.28
N ASP A 440 34.78 16.28 -0.26
CA ASP A 440 35.13 15.87 -1.66
C ASP A 440 33.99 16.05 -2.68
N THR A 441 33.09 17.02 -2.48
CA THR A 441 32.27 17.56 -3.59
C THR A 441 33.12 18.52 -4.44
N GLU A 442 34.10 17.98 -5.16
CA GLU A 442 34.67 18.71 -6.30
C GLU A 442 33.65 18.74 -7.43
N GLU A 443 33.03 19.92 -7.54
CA GLU A 443 32.19 20.38 -8.63
C GLU A 443 33.02 20.37 -9.94
N GLU A 444 33.05 19.24 -10.65
CA GLU A 444 33.61 19.19 -12.00
C GLU A 444 32.74 20.05 -12.94
N GLY A 445 33.35 21.12 -13.43
CA GLY A 445 32.70 22.14 -14.25
C GLY A 445 32.07 21.62 -15.54
N SER A 446 30.77 21.86 -15.67
CA SER A 446 30.09 21.93 -16.96
C SER A 446 30.14 23.36 -17.49
N GLN A 447 31.21 23.66 -18.22
CA GLN A 447 31.31 24.80 -19.12
C GLN A 447 30.88 24.32 -20.53
N ASP A 448 29.62 24.55 -20.92
CA ASP A 448 29.35 24.94 -22.31
C ASP A 448 28.01 25.66 -22.48
N SER A 449 28.02 26.55 -23.45
CA SER A 449 27.10 27.67 -23.68
C SER A 449 25.99 27.25 -24.65
N ILE A 450 24.80 27.88 -24.56
CA ILE A 450 24.07 28.40 -25.72
C ILE A 450 23.12 29.51 -25.23
N GLU A 451 23.34 30.69 -25.81
CA GLU A 451 22.48 31.87 -25.79
C GLU A 451 21.18 31.61 -26.57
N GLU A 452 20.03 32.02 -26.05
CA GLU A 452 19.03 32.80 -26.82
C GLU A 452 17.98 33.43 -25.88
N GLU A 453 18.20 34.71 -25.59
CA GLU A 453 17.24 35.82 -25.64
C GLU A 453 15.73 35.48 -25.70
N ILE A 454 14.96 35.91 -24.68
CA ILE A 454 13.72 36.70 -24.87
C ILE A 454 13.53 37.61 -23.65
N VAL A 455 13.48 38.91 -23.96
CA VAL A 455 13.10 40.03 -23.10
C VAL A 455 11.58 40.04 -22.95
N VAL A 456 11.06 40.04 -21.73
CA VAL A 456 9.80 40.74 -21.39
C VAL A 456 9.95 41.36 -20.00
N GLU A 457 9.84 42.69 -19.98
CA GLU A 457 9.75 43.56 -18.80
C GLU A 457 8.38 43.45 -18.12
N GLU A 458 8.30 43.99 -16.89
CA GLU A 458 7.09 44.31 -16.11
C GLU A 458 6.46 43.09 -15.41
N GLU A 459 6.25 43.06 -14.08
CA GLU A 459 5.62 44.08 -13.24
C GLU A 459 6.05 43.96 -11.76
N GLU A 460 6.13 45.11 -11.10
CA GLU A 460 6.44 45.31 -9.69
C GLU A 460 5.23 45.02 -8.77
N GLN A 461 5.55 44.52 -7.56
CA GLN A 461 4.94 44.85 -6.27
C GLN A 461 3.42 44.63 -6.06
N MET A 462 3.10 43.65 -5.22
CA MET A 462 2.23 43.88 -4.06
C MET A 462 2.43 42.77 -3.02
N GLU A 463 3.21 43.11 -1.99
CA GLU A 463 3.05 42.53 -0.64
C GLU A 463 1.70 43.00 -0.10
N GLU A 464 0.84 42.07 0.31
CA GLU A 464 -0.12 42.34 1.38
C GLU A 464 -0.29 41.07 2.22
N GLU A 465 0.15 41.21 3.47
CA GLU A 465 -0.07 40.31 4.59
C GLU A 465 -1.57 40.05 4.78
N MET A 466 -1.97 38.78 4.92
CA MET A 466 -3.20 38.46 5.63
C MET A 466 -3.00 37.20 6.47
N ASP A 467 -2.57 37.47 7.69
CA ASP A 467 -2.61 36.59 8.84
C ASP A 467 -4.03 36.67 9.42
N GLU A 468 -4.78 35.57 9.48
CA GLU A 468 -5.66 35.20 10.60
C GLU A 468 -6.52 33.95 10.30
N ARG A 469 -6.27 32.91 11.10
CA ARG A 469 -7.28 32.12 11.82
C ARG A 469 -7.98 30.96 11.08
N ILE A 470 -7.33 29.80 11.15
CA ILE A 470 -7.93 28.48 11.00
C ILE A 470 -8.57 28.09 12.35
N GLU A 471 -9.90 28.01 12.40
CA GLU A 471 -10.63 27.19 13.37
C GLU A 471 -11.08 25.93 12.60
N GLU A 472 -10.46 24.79 12.90
CA GLU A 472 -10.85 23.47 12.42
C GLU A 472 -12.11 23.01 13.19
N GLU A 473 -13.24 22.95 12.49
CA GLU A 473 -14.38 22.12 12.88
C GLU A 473 -14.27 20.79 12.11
N GLU A 474 -13.97 19.71 12.85
CA GLU A 474 -14.07 18.34 12.36
C GLU A 474 -15.54 17.94 12.20
N GLU A 475 -16.08 18.00 10.98
CA GLU A 475 -17.27 17.24 10.60
C GLU A 475 -16.84 15.87 10.06
N THR A 476 -17.02 14.84 10.89
CA THR A 476 -16.89 13.43 10.48
C THR A 476 -18.18 13.01 9.78
N GLU A 477 -18.07 12.73 8.49
CA GLU A 477 -19.14 12.23 7.64
C GLU A 477 -19.43 10.76 7.99
N ASN A 478 -20.55 10.53 8.67
CA ASN A 478 -21.09 9.22 9.00
C ASN A 478 -21.58 8.50 7.75
N VAL A 479 -20.79 7.56 7.23
CA VAL A 479 -21.27 6.53 6.29
C VAL A 479 -21.92 5.42 7.11
N VAL A 480 -23.25 5.43 7.15
CA VAL A 480 -24.07 4.35 7.69
C VAL A 480 -24.03 3.18 6.71
N VAL A 481 -23.16 2.20 6.98
CA VAL A 481 -23.23 0.87 6.36
C VAL A 481 -23.87 -0.08 7.36
N ASP A 482 -24.91 -0.79 6.92
CA ASP A 482 -25.73 -1.71 7.69
C ASP A 482 -24.89 -2.70 8.52
N ALA A 483 -25.03 -2.60 9.85
CA ALA A 483 -24.20 -3.29 10.85
C ALA A 483 -24.63 -4.75 11.14
N ALA A 484 -25.47 -5.38 10.32
CA ALA A 484 -25.99 -6.72 10.58
C ALA A 484 -25.22 -7.86 9.88
N ASP A 485 -24.54 -7.59 8.75
CA ASP A 485 -23.83 -8.62 7.96
C ASP A 485 -22.31 -8.73 8.29
N VAL A 486 -21.76 -7.84 9.13
CA VAL A 486 -20.33 -7.81 9.47
C VAL A 486 -20.00 -8.63 10.73
N GLU A 487 -20.97 -8.89 11.61
CA GLU A 487 -20.73 -9.72 12.82
C GLU A 487 -20.65 -11.22 12.49
N GLU A 488 -21.40 -11.71 11.50
CA GLU A 488 -21.44 -13.15 11.16
C GLU A 488 -20.11 -13.62 10.54
N THR A 489 -19.46 -12.79 9.72
CA THR A 489 -18.14 -13.11 9.13
C THR A 489 -16.99 -13.07 10.15
N ARG A 490 -17.10 -12.24 11.19
CA ARG A 490 -16.08 -12.13 12.24
C ARG A 490 -16.15 -13.31 13.23
N GLN A 491 -17.34 -13.80 13.54
CA GLN A 491 -17.52 -14.95 14.43
C GLN A 491 -17.01 -16.25 13.79
N GLU A 492 -17.22 -16.46 12.48
CA GLU A 492 -16.64 -17.58 11.74
C GLU A 492 -15.10 -17.53 11.69
N ALA A 493 -14.51 -16.35 11.57
CA ALA A 493 -13.04 -16.18 11.59
C ALA A 493 -12.45 -16.57 12.95
N VAL A 494 -13.15 -16.25 14.05
CA VAL A 494 -12.75 -16.62 15.41
C VAL A 494 -12.86 -18.13 15.66
N GLU A 495 -13.90 -18.79 15.18
CA GLU A 495 -14.02 -20.26 15.30
C GLU A 495 -12.92 -20.98 14.52
N LYS A 496 -12.62 -20.53 13.29
CA LYS A 496 -11.52 -21.06 12.48
C LYS A 496 -10.16 -20.84 13.16
N PHE A 497 -9.96 -19.69 13.80
CA PHE A 497 -8.74 -19.43 14.57
C PHE A 497 -8.59 -20.41 15.73
N LYS A 498 -9.65 -20.66 16.52
CA LYS A 498 -9.62 -21.64 17.61
C LYS A 498 -9.30 -23.05 17.13
N GLU A 499 -9.88 -23.47 16.00
CA GLU A 499 -9.60 -24.78 15.40
C GLU A 499 -8.14 -24.88 14.93
N LEU A 500 -7.62 -23.84 14.26
CA LEU A 500 -6.23 -23.80 13.81
C LEU A 500 -5.24 -23.74 14.98
N SER A 501 -5.53 -23.00 16.05
CA SER A 501 -4.69 -22.98 17.27
C SER A 501 -4.65 -24.35 17.95
N PHE A 502 -5.77 -25.06 18.01
CA PHE A 502 -5.79 -26.43 18.54
C PHE A 502 -5.02 -27.41 17.65
N SER A 503 -5.13 -27.25 16.32
CA SER A 503 -4.34 -28.04 15.37
C SER A 503 -2.83 -27.76 15.50
N LEU A 504 -2.44 -26.51 15.74
CA LEU A 504 -1.05 -26.12 15.95
C LEU A 504 -0.49 -26.77 17.21
N GLN A 505 -1.21 -26.69 18.33
CA GLN A 505 -0.78 -27.30 19.59
C GLN A 505 -0.63 -28.83 19.50
N ASN A 506 -1.52 -29.50 18.76
CA ASN A 506 -1.40 -30.95 18.54
C ASN A 506 -0.21 -31.30 17.65
N ALA A 507 0.04 -30.53 16.58
CA ALA A 507 1.20 -30.73 15.71
C ALA A 507 2.53 -30.47 16.44
N GLU A 508 2.60 -29.48 17.33
CA GLU A 508 3.77 -29.23 18.19
C GLU A 508 4.03 -30.41 19.13
N LYS A 509 2.97 -30.94 19.74
CA LYS A 509 3.09 -32.10 20.62
C LYS A 509 3.52 -33.36 19.86
N ASP A 510 2.94 -33.60 18.69
CA ASP A 510 3.32 -34.73 17.84
C ASP A 510 4.77 -34.59 17.34
N LEU A 511 5.25 -33.35 17.12
CA LEU A 511 6.64 -33.06 16.77
C LEU A 511 7.58 -33.37 17.95
N GLU A 512 7.23 -32.94 19.16
CA GLU A 512 7.98 -33.29 20.37
C GLU A 512 8.07 -34.81 20.58
N ASP A 513 6.95 -35.53 20.37
CA ASP A 513 6.90 -36.99 20.45
C ASP A 513 7.75 -37.65 19.35
N ALA A 514 7.69 -37.16 18.10
CA ALA A 514 8.50 -37.67 16.99
C ALA A 514 10.01 -37.43 17.20
N VAL A 515 10.39 -36.28 17.77
CA VAL A 515 11.79 -35.97 18.13
C VAL A 515 12.25 -36.87 19.29
N ALA A 516 11.40 -37.13 20.28
CA ALA A 516 11.69 -38.05 21.37
C ALA A 516 11.85 -39.51 20.91
N GLU A 517 11.16 -39.89 19.83
CA GLU A 517 11.26 -41.20 19.18
C GLU A 517 12.40 -41.29 18.13
N GLU A 518 13.17 -40.22 17.92
CA GLU A 518 14.21 -40.09 16.88
C GLU A 518 13.70 -40.34 15.44
N ASP A 519 12.41 -40.11 15.18
CA ASP A 519 11.78 -40.23 13.86
C ASP A 519 11.86 -38.89 13.11
N PHE A 520 13.03 -38.62 12.54
CA PHE A 520 13.34 -37.34 11.88
C PHE A 520 12.56 -37.12 10.57
N GLU A 521 12.10 -38.19 9.92
CA GLU A 521 11.29 -38.08 8.69
C GLU A 521 9.88 -37.58 9.04
N LYS A 522 9.28 -38.16 10.09
CA LYS A 522 7.99 -37.69 10.63
C LYS A 522 8.09 -36.29 11.24
N ALA A 523 9.21 -35.96 11.89
CA ALA A 523 9.44 -34.62 12.43
C ALA A 523 9.50 -33.54 11.33
N ALA A 524 10.13 -33.84 10.18
CA ALA A 524 10.16 -32.92 9.05
C ALA A 524 8.77 -32.69 8.43
N GLU A 525 7.94 -33.74 8.33
CA GLU A 525 6.55 -33.60 7.86
C GLU A 525 5.69 -32.75 8.83
N LEU A 526 5.88 -32.92 10.14
CA LEU A 526 5.15 -32.16 11.16
C LEU A 526 5.56 -30.68 11.20
N ASP A 527 6.84 -30.38 10.94
CA ASP A 527 7.35 -29.01 10.82
C ASP A 527 6.72 -28.27 9.62
N GLU A 528 6.58 -28.96 8.47
CA GLU A 528 5.89 -28.40 7.30
C GLU A 528 4.39 -28.15 7.58
N ILE A 529 3.74 -29.04 8.34
CA ILE A 529 2.35 -28.85 8.78
C ILE A 529 2.23 -27.64 9.73
N LEU A 530 3.16 -27.46 10.66
CA LEU A 530 3.19 -26.30 11.57
C LEU A 530 3.30 -24.99 10.79
N GLN A 531 4.19 -24.94 9.81
CA GLN A 531 4.35 -23.75 8.97
C GLN A 531 3.09 -23.47 8.12
N GLN A 532 2.44 -24.50 7.59
CA GLN A 532 1.15 -24.33 6.88
C GLN A 532 0.03 -23.83 7.79
N VAL A 533 -0.03 -24.28 9.05
CA VAL A 533 -1.03 -23.83 10.03
C VAL A 533 -0.75 -22.39 10.47
N GLN A 534 0.51 -22.03 10.70
CA GLN A 534 0.92 -20.65 11.00
C GLN A 534 0.56 -19.68 9.88
N ASN A 535 0.86 -20.03 8.61
CA ASN A 535 0.48 -19.21 7.46
C ASN A 535 -1.04 -19.02 7.35
N LYS A 536 -1.83 -20.04 7.70
CA LYS A 536 -3.30 -19.93 7.73
C LYS A 536 -3.80 -19.04 8.86
N ILE A 537 -3.14 -19.05 10.02
CA ILE A 537 -3.44 -18.17 11.14
C ILE A 537 -3.12 -16.71 10.78
N GLU A 538 -1.97 -16.47 10.16
CA GLU A 538 -1.55 -15.14 9.71
C GLU A 538 -2.49 -14.59 8.61
N ALA A 539 -2.93 -15.45 7.69
CA ALA A 539 -3.91 -15.10 6.65
C ALA A 539 -5.30 -14.73 7.20
N LEU A 540 -5.64 -15.12 8.44
CA LEU A 540 -6.89 -14.69 9.09
C LEU A 540 -6.83 -13.23 9.58
N GLY A 541 -5.65 -12.59 9.58
CA GLY A 541 -5.52 -11.15 9.80
C GLY A 541 -6.02 -10.65 11.16
N LEU A 542 -6.10 -11.54 12.15
CA LEU A 542 -6.60 -11.20 13.48
C LEU A 542 -5.55 -10.37 14.22
N SER A 543 -5.93 -9.17 14.63
CA SER A 543 -5.07 -8.26 15.37
C SER A 543 -4.84 -8.78 16.79
N SER A 544 -3.69 -8.46 17.39
CA SER A 544 -3.45 -8.73 18.82
C SER A 544 -4.56 -8.18 19.73
N LYS A 545 -5.28 -7.12 19.30
CA LYS A 545 -6.45 -6.58 20.01
C LYS A 545 -7.68 -7.49 19.95
N ASP A 546 -7.85 -8.26 18.88
CA ASP A 546 -8.96 -9.22 18.72
C ASP A 546 -8.78 -10.44 19.64
N LEU A 547 -7.52 -10.83 19.86
CA LEU A 547 -7.15 -11.91 20.78
C LEU A 547 -7.31 -11.50 22.25
N GLU A 548 -6.96 -10.26 22.62
CA GLU A 548 -7.19 -9.71 23.96
C GLU A 548 -8.68 -9.51 24.29
N ALA A 549 -9.52 -9.25 23.28
CA ALA A 549 -10.96 -9.19 23.46
C ALA A 549 -11.56 -10.58 23.81
N LEU A 550 -10.97 -11.66 23.30
CA LEU A 550 -11.42 -13.04 23.57
C LEU A 550 -11.00 -13.56 24.95
N ASP A 551 -9.82 -13.18 25.43
CA ASP A 551 -9.32 -13.60 26.75
C ASP A 551 -10.08 -12.92 27.91
N ASN A 552 -10.70 -11.76 27.63
CA ASN A 552 -11.60 -11.07 28.56
C ASN A 552 -13.03 -11.66 28.60
N VAL A 553 -13.48 -12.35 27.54
CA VAL A 553 -14.82 -13.00 27.51
C VAL A 553 -14.77 -14.39 28.16
N ALA A 554 -13.64 -15.10 28.07
CA ALA A 554 -13.49 -16.44 28.66
C ALA A 554 -13.49 -16.46 30.21
N ASN A 555 -13.31 -15.32 30.86
CA ASN A 555 -13.28 -15.21 32.34
C ASN A 555 -14.63 -14.82 32.98
N HIS A 556 -15.75 -14.80 32.22
CA HIS A 556 -17.06 -14.42 32.78
C HIS A 556 -18.14 -15.51 32.82
N ASP A 557 -17.92 -16.70 32.26
CA ASP A 557 -18.92 -17.78 32.25
C ASP A 557 -18.42 -19.10 32.87
N GLU A 558 -17.91 -19.01 34.11
CA GLU A 558 -17.64 -20.17 34.95
C GLU A 558 -18.49 -20.14 36.23
N GLU A 559 -19.81 -19.98 36.09
CA GLU A 559 -20.76 -20.35 37.14
C GLU A 559 -21.96 -21.14 36.59
N MET A 560 -22.16 -22.30 37.20
CA MET A 560 -23.28 -23.23 37.05
C MET A 560 -23.29 -24.09 35.78
N ILE A 561 -23.04 -25.38 35.96
CA ILE A 561 -24.08 -26.42 35.93
C ILE A 561 -23.52 -27.72 36.54
N GLN A 562 -24.26 -28.26 37.51
CA GLN A 562 -24.01 -29.54 38.16
C GLN A 562 -24.36 -30.75 37.26
N PRO A 563 -23.80 -31.93 37.52
CA PRO A 563 -24.10 -33.14 36.76
C PRO A 563 -25.39 -33.80 37.28
N VAL A 564 -26.28 -34.18 36.37
CA VAL A 564 -27.38 -35.10 36.68
C VAL A 564 -27.26 -36.34 35.79
N GLN A 565 -27.19 -37.48 36.47
CA GLN A 565 -27.13 -38.83 35.93
C GLN A 565 -28.50 -39.30 35.39
N ASP A 566 -28.42 -40.24 34.43
CA ASP A 566 -29.29 -41.40 34.20
C ASP A 566 -30.81 -41.29 34.43
N ASP A 567 -31.61 -41.48 33.37
CA ASP A 567 -32.33 -42.76 33.15
C ASP A 567 -33.27 -42.68 31.93
N ALA A 568 -32.98 -43.52 30.93
CA ALA A 568 -33.89 -44.46 30.26
C ALA A 568 -35.19 -44.00 29.51
N PRO A 569 -35.65 -44.82 28.52
CA PRO A 569 -36.37 -44.40 27.31
C PRO A 569 -37.85 -44.84 27.28
N ILE A 570 -38.64 -44.38 26.29
CA ILE A 570 -39.88 -44.99 25.70
C ILE A 570 -40.42 -43.98 24.64
N GLN A 571 -40.37 -44.25 23.34
CA GLN A 571 -41.35 -44.98 22.50
C GLN A 571 -42.69 -44.24 22.21
N ASP A 572 -42.94 -44.14 20.90
CA ASP A 572 -44.20 -44.35 20.17
C ASP A 572 -45.20 -43.22 19.85
N ALA A 573 -45.69 -43.36 18.61
CA ALA A 573 -46.94 -42.93 17.99
C ALA A 573 -47.08 -41.43 17.64
N HIS A 574 -47.10 -41.04 16.36
CA HIS A 574 -48.17 -41.24 15.37
C HIS A 574 -49.48 -40.55 15.79
N VAL A 575 -49.93 -39.57 15.00
CA VAL A 575 -51.33 -39.39 14.53
C VAL A 575 -51.46 -38.06 13.77
N GLU A 576 -52.10 -38.17 12.60
CA GLU A 576 -52.65 -37.14 11.71
C GLU A 576 -53.65 -36.23 12.45
N GLU A 577 -53.86 -34.99 12.02
CA GLU A 577 -55.19 -34.51 11.59
C GLU A 577 -55.20 -33.03 11.18
N GLU A 578 -56.24 -32.72 10.42
CA GLU A 578 -56.54 -31.55 9.62
C GLU A 578 -56.94 -30.28 10.43
N VAL A 579 -56.70 -29.10 9.82
CA VAL A 579 -57.60 -27.93 9.53
C VAL A 579 -58.99 -27.93 10.23
N PRO A 580 -59.76 -26.82 10.49
CA PRO A 580 -59.64 -25.36 10.21
C PRO A 580 -60.11 -24.42 11.37
N THR A 581 -60.31 -23.12 11.04
CA THR A 581 -61.31 -22.14 11.54
C THR A 581 -60.76 -20.99 12.40
N ASN A 582 -60.84 -19.73 11.96
CA ASN A 582 -61.98 -18.81 11.75
C ASN A 582 -62.37 -18.06 13.05
N ASN A 583 -62.16 -16.74 13.07
CA ASN A 583 -62.91 -15.67 13.79
C ASN A 583 -62.10 -14.36 13.64
N THR A 584 -62.52 -13.30 12.94
CA THR A 584 -63.79 -12.54 12.92
C THR A 584 -63.98 -11.66 14.15
N GLU A 585 -63.80 -10.36 13.95
CA GLU A 585 -64.63 -9.22 14.46
C GLU A 585 -64.30 -8.06 13.50
N GLU A 586 -65.07 -7.78 12.45
CA GLU A 586 -66.41 -7.12 12.43
C GLU A 586 -66.48 -5.83 13.24
N ILE A 587 -66.37 -4.68 12.56
CA ILE A 587 -67.32 -3.56 12.69
C ILE A 587 -67.62 -3.02 11.28
N GLU A 588 -68.60 -3.70 10.67
CA GLU A 588 -69.76 -3.20 9.91
C GLU A 588 -70.19 -1.77 10.35
N VAL A 589 -70.70 -0.83 9.54
CA VAL A 589 -71.70 -0.93 8.48
C VAL A 589 -71.73 0.41 7.71
N ASP A 590 -71.89 0.33 6.39
CA ASP A 590 -72.96 0.95 5.56
C ASP A 590 -73.22 2.48 5.58
N ALA A 591 -73.60 3.11 4.46
CA ALA A 591 -74.13 2.57 3.21
C ALA A 591 -74.26 3.68 2.15
N GLN A 592 -74.13 3.25 0.88
CA GLN A 592 -75.04 3.50 -0.26
C GLN A 592 -75.17 4.96 -0.78
N GLU A 593 -75.27 5.24 -2.07
CA GLU A 593 -75.54 4.40 -3.25
C GLU A 593 -75.36 5.27 -4.51
N ASP A 594 -74.94 4.62 -5.59
CA ASP A 594 -75.49 4.72 -6.96
C ASP A 594 -75.55 6.07 -7.72
N ASP A 595 -75.40 6.11 -9.05
CA ASP A 595 -75.21 5.05 -10.03
C ASP A 595 -74.62 5.68 -11.29
N THR A 596 -74.04 4.77 -12.06
CA THR A 596 -73.57 4.73 -13.44
C THR A 596 -74.33 5.60 -14.47
N MET A 597 -73.57 6.25 -15.35
CA MET A 597 -73.34 5.94 -16.77
C MET A 597 -74.52 6.21 -17.72
N ASP A 598 -74.20 6.86 -18.82
CA ASP A 598 -74.16 6.24 -20.16
C ASP A 598 -74.77 7.10 -21.27
N ASP A 599 -74.15 6.90 -22.43
CA ASP A 599 -74.24 7.49 -23.75
C ASP A 599 -75.62 7.82 -24.35
N GLY A 600 -75.59 8.69 -25.37
CA GLY A 600 -76.36 8.40 -26.58
C GLY A 600 -77.02 9.55 -27.31
N VAL A 601 -76.26 10.19 -28.21
CA VAL A 601 -76.49 10.16 -29.68
C VAL A 601 -77.93 10.40 -30.21
N VAL A 602 -78.08 11.57 -30.87
CA VAL A 602 -78.72 11.85 -32.19
C VAL A 602 -80.26 11.78 -32.31
N VAL A 603 -80.86 12.81 -32.92
CA VAL A 603 -81.64 12.76 -34.19
C VAL A 603 -82.30 14.13 -34.47
N ASP A 604 -82.07 14.63 -35.70
CA ASP A 604 -82.80 15.68 -36.42
C ASP A 604 -84.33 15.46 -36.45
N VAL A 605 -85.15 16.51 -36.34
CA VAL A 605 -86.36 16.68 -37.21
C VAL A 605 -86.68 18.17 -37.38
N GLU A 606 -87.05 18.48 -38.61
CA GLU A 606 -87.50 19.71 -39.26
C GLU A 606 -88.73 20.43 -38.68
N GLU A 607 -88.94 21.63 -39.25
CA GLU A 607 -90.23 22.24 -39.62
C GLU A 607 -91.14 22.85 -38.53
N ALA A 608 -91.25 24.19 -38.54
CA ALA A 608 -92.38 24.90 -39.16
C ALA A 608 -92.63 26.29 -38.51
N THR A 609 -92.56 27.30 -39.38
CA THR A 609 -93.30 28.58 -39.42
C THR A 609 -94.55 28.73 -38.54
N VAL A 610 -94.74 29.91 -37.91
CA VAL A 610 -95.71 30.99 -38.28
C VAL A 610 -95.63 32.14 -37.25
N PRO A 611 -95.76 33.43 -37.68
CA PRO A 611 -95.65 34.62 -36.81
C PRO A 611 -97.02 35.13 -36.32
N ILE A 612 -97.05 35.87 -35.21
CA ILE A 612 -98.19 36.73 -34.84
C ILE A 612 -97.66 38.05 -34.26
N ASP A 613 -97.96 39.14 -34.98
CA ASP A 613 -98.02 40.51 -34.50
C ASP A 613 -99.11 40.68 -33.44
N SER A 614 -98.84 41.44 -32.39
CA SER A 614 -99.74 42.45 -31.79
C SER A 614 -98.95 43.40 -30.92
#